data_AF-A0AAU4A2A1-F1
#
_entry.id   AF-A0AAU4A2A1-F1
#
_cell.length_a   1.000
_cell.length_b   1.000
_cell.length_c   1.000
_cell.angle_alpha   90.00
_cell.angle_beta   90.00
_cell.angle_gamma   90.00
#
_symmetry.space_group_name_H-M   'P 1'
#
loop_
_entity.id
_entity.type
_entity.pdbx_description
1 polymer ?
#
loop_
_entity_poly.entity_id
_entity_poly.type
_entity_poly.pdbx_seq_one_letter_code
_entity_poly.pdbx_strand_id
1 'polypeptide(L)'
;MTAPDSLGIHMHGPHEAELLVVLYCGGWADIDYIASLDDAGTLPTPAVKSAGAFGSLLDTCVTRVFGLPAGAEQEAFSNTP
;
A
#
# COMPACT_ATOMS: atom_id res chain seq x y z
N MET A 1 3.67 -28.34 -8.22
CA MET A 1 3.09 -27.45 -7.20
C MET A 1 2.40 -26.33 -7.97
N THR A 2 1.07 -26.25 -7.93
CA THR A 2 0.28 -25.21 -8.61
C THR A 2 0.51 -23.88 -7.89
N ALA A 3 0.65 -22.79 -8.65
CA ALA A 3 0.72 -21.46 -8.06
C ALA A 3 -0.62 -21.14 -7.36
N PRO A 4 -0.62 -20.41 -6.24
CA PRO A 4 -1.85 -20.00 -5.58
C PRO A 4 -2.60 -18.99 -6.47
N ASP A 5 -3.93 -19.09 -6.46
CA ASP A 5 -4.79 -18.19 -7.23
C ASP A 5 -4.83 -16.75 -6.66
N SER A 6 -4.46 -16.59 -5.39
CA SER A 6 -4.37 -15.30 -4.71
C SER A 6 -3.19 -15.23 -3.74
N LEU A 7 -2.71 -14.01 -3.50
CA LEU A 7 -1.71 -13.66 -2.49
C LEU A 7 -2.29 -12.63 -1.53
N GLY A 8 -2.37 -12.98 -0.24
CA GLY A 8 -2.75 -12.06 0.83
C GLY A 8 -1.54 -11.44 1.51
N ILE A 9 -1.61 -10.14 1.80
CA ILE A 9 -0.62 -9.38 2.54
C ILE A 9 -1.35 -8.65 3.67
N HIS A 10 -0.89 -8.86 4.90
CA HIS A 10 -1.37 -8.12 6.07
C HIS A 10 -0.20 -7.39 6.69
N MET A 11 -0.29 -6.07 6.72
CA MET A 11 0.72 -5.19 7.30
C MET A 11 0.14 -4.52 8.54
N HIS A 12 0.92 -4.51 9.62
CA HIS A 12 0.60 -3.80 10.85
C HIS A 12 1.56 -2.64 11.04
N GLY A 13 1.03 -1.53 11.53
CA GLY A 13 1.79 -0.33 11.83
C GLY A 13 1.56 0.17 13.25
N PRO A 14 2.18 1.31 13.59
CA PRO A 14 1.93 2.00 14.85
C PRO A 14 0.46 2.42 14.98
N HIS A 15 0.01 2.70 16.22
CA HIS A 15 -1.33 3.24 16.50
C HIS A 15 -2.49 2.42 15.96
N GLU A 16 -2.36 1.08 15.98
CA GLU A 16 -3.38 0.15 15.48
C GLU A 16 -3.69 0.29 13.98
N ALA A 17 -2.78 0.92 13.22
CA ALA A 17 -2.91 1.01 11.78
C ALA A 17 -2.70 -0.37 11.13
N GLU A 18 -3.56 -0.73 10.18
CA GLU A 18 -3.51 -1.98 9.45
C GLU A 18 -3.79 -1.77 7.97
N LEU A 19 -3.13 -2.58 7.13
CA LEU A 19 -3.36 -2.63 5.69
C LEU A 19 -3.45 -4.09 5.25
N LEU A 20 -4.60 -4.47 4.71
CA LEU A 20 -4.87 -5.79 4.17
C LEU A 20 -4.98 -5.67 2.65
N VAL A 21 -4.22 -6.48 1.93
CA VAL A 21 -4.21 -6.50 0.47
C VAL A 21 -4.33 -7.93 -0.01
N VAL A 22 -5.29 -8.19 -0.90
CA VAL A 22 -5.43 -9.48 -1.57
C VAL A 22 -5.22 -9.27 -3.07
N LEU A 23 -4.09 -9.74 -3.58
CA LEU A 23 -3.84 -9.81 -5.02
C LEU A 23 -4.42 -11.11 -5.57
N TYR A 24 -5.42 -11.02 -6.42
CA TYR A 24 -5.85 -12.14 -7.24
C TYR A 24 -4.93 -12.25 -8.46
N CYS A 25 -4.30 -13.41 -8.66
CA CYS A 25 -3.37 -13.67 -9.77
C CYS A 25 -4.05 -13.64 -11.16
N GLY A 26 -5.37 -13.43 -11.23
CA GLY A 26 -6.11 -13.11 -12.46
C GLY A 26 -6.32 -11.61 -12.72
N GLY A 27 -5.71 -10.72 -11.92
CA GLY A 27 -5.45 -9.34 -12.34
C GLY A 27 -6.20 -8.24 -11.61
N TRP A 28 -6.54 -8.42 -10.34
CA TRP A 28 -7.11 -7.35 -9.49
C TRP A 28 -6.59 -7.45 -8.06
N ALA A 29 -6.65 -6.34 -7.32
CA ALA A 29 -6.30 -6.30 -5.91
C ALA A 29 -7.48 -5.78 -5.09
N ASP A 30 -7.81 -6.46 -4.00
CA ASP A 30 -8.73 -5.95 -2.98
C ASP A 30 -7.93 -5.38 -1.82
N ILE A 31 -8.38 -4.26 -1.24
CA ILE A 31 -7.59 -3.48 -0.30
C ILE A 31 -8.50 -2.91 0.78
N ASP A 32 -8.24 -3.34 2.01
CA ASP A 32 -8.84 -2.81 3.23
C ASP A 32 -7.77 -2.13 4.07
N TYR A 33 -8.15 -1.08 4.79
CA TYR A 33 -7.22 -0.38 5.67
C TYR A 33 -7.90 0.17 6.92
N ILE A 34 -7.07 0.32 7.95
CA ILE A 34 -7.32 1.10 9.16
C ILE A 34 -6.12 2.02 9.30
N ALA A 35 -6.29 3.33 9.10
CA ALA A 35 -5.23 4.32 9.32
C ALA A 35 -5.33 4.94 10.72
N SER A 36 -6.55 5.06 11.25
CA SER A 36 -6.83 5.47 12.63
C SER A 36 -8.24 5.01 13.06
N LEU A 37 -8.62 5.27 14.31
CA LEU A 37 -9.97 5.00 14.81
C LEU A 37 -11.08 5.67 13.98
N ASP A 38 -10.79 6.82 13.37
CA ASP A 38 -11.75 7.61 12.58
C ASP A 38 -11.52 7.49 11.06
N ASP A 39 -10.47 6.80 10.61
CA ASP A 39 -10.14 6.61 9.19
C ASP A 39 -9.84 5.14 8.91
N ALA A 40 -10.88 4.41 8.52
CA ALA A 40 -10.82 3.03 8.07
C ALA A 40 -11.76 2.84 6.89
N GLY A 41 -11.45 1.89 6.01
CA GLY A 41 -12.31 1.59 4.87
C GLY A 41 -11.68 0.68 3.83
N THR A 42 -12.37 0.59 2.71
CA THR A 42 -11.95 -0.16 1.52
C THR A 42 -11.60 0.77 0.38
N LEU A 43 -10.59 0.41 -0.39
CA LEU A 43 -10.29 1.08 -1.66
C LEU A 43 -10.98 0.36 -2.83
N PRO A 44 -11.29 1.08 -3.92
CA PRO A 44 -11.83 0.45 -5.13
C PRO A 44 -10.86 -0.61 -5.65
N THR A 45 -11.37 -1.79 -5.97
CA THR A 45 -10.61 -2.94 -6.48
C THR A 45 -9.97 -2.63 -7.83
N PRO A 46 -8.68 -2.23 -7.92
CA PRO A 46 -8.11 -1.79 -9.17
C PRO A 46 -7.60 -3.00 -9.97
N ALA A 47 -7.64 -2.87 -11.29
CA ALA A 47 -7.03 -3.87 -12.17
C ALA A 47 -5.50 -3.81 -12.06
N VAL A 48 -4.87 -4.95 -11.81
CA VAL A 48 -3.42 -5.11 -11.66
C VAL A 48 -2.90 -5.95 -12.82
N LYS A 49 -2.21 -5.30 -13.76
CA LYS A 49 -1.75 -5.93 -15.01
C LYS A 49 -0.30 -6.40 -14.98
N SER A 50 0.46 -6.04 -13.94
CA SER A 50 1.86 -6.40 -13.80
C SER A 50 2.32 -6.31 -12.34
N ALA A 51 3.43 -6.97 -12.02
CA ALA A 51 4.06 -6.87 -10.72
C ALA A 51 4.50 -5.44 -10.38
N GLY A 52 4.97 -4.67 -11.38
CA GLY A 52 5.34 -3.26 -11.17
C GLY A 52 4.13 -2.38 -10.83
N ALA A 53 2.99 -2.60 -11.49
CA ALA A 53 1.75 -1.88 -11.18
C ALA A 53 1.25 -2.22 -9.77
N PHE A 54 1.39 -3.48 -9.34
CA PHE A 54 1.11 -3.89 -7.97
C PHE A 54 2.03 -3.22 -6.95
N GLY A 55 3.34 -3.15 -7.24
CA GLY A 55 4.31 -2.47 -6.38
C GLY A 55 3.94 -1.01 -6.15
N SER A 56 3.67 -0.26 -7.22
CA SER A 56 3.27 1.15 -7.09
C SER A 56 1.94 1.34 -6.34
N LEU A 57 1.00 0.40 -6.50
CA LEU A 57 -0.25 0.39 -5.75
C LEU A 57 0.01 0.17 -4.25
N LEU A 58 0.86 -0.80 -3.90
CA LEU A 58 1.26 -1.07 -2.53
C LEU A 58 1.96 0.13 -1.90
N ASP A 59 2.91 0.75 -2.59
CA ASP A 59 3.64 1.93 -2.10
C ASP A 59 2.68 3.09 -1.78
N THR A 60 1.68 3.29 -2.64
CA THR A 60 0.64 4.31 -2.44
C THR A 60 -0.22 4.00 -1.21
N CYS A 61 -0.64 2.75 -1.04
CA CYS A 61 -1.45 2.33 0.09
C CYS A 61 -0.68 2.44 1.41
N VAL A 62 0.57 1.96 1.43
CA VAL A 62 1.47 2.04 2.59
C VAL A 62 1.68 3.50 2.99
N THR A 63 1.99 4.37 2.03
CA THR A 63 2.18 5.80 2.28
C THR A 63 0.92 6.46 2.85
N ARG A 64 -0.27 6.06 2.38
CA ARG A 64 -1.53 6.59 2.86
C ARG A 64 -1.86 6.15 4.29
N VAL A 65 -1.67 4.87 4.60
CA VAL A 65 -2.10 4.26 5.87
C VAL A 65 -1.09 4.52 6.98
N PHE A 66 0.21 4.40 6.68
CA PHE A 66 1.27 4.50 7.67
C PHE A 66 2.02 5.84 7.63
N GLY A 67 1.71 6.71 6.67
CA GLY A 67 2.42 7.95 6.43
C GLY A 67 3.77 7.74 5.74
N LEU A 68 4.47 8.85 5.47
CA LEU A 68 5.86 8.81 5.01
C LEU A 68 6.80 8.59 6.21
N PRO A 69 7.91 7.86 6.04
CA PRO A 69 8.97 7.88 7.03
C PRO A 69 9.44 9.32 7.24
N ALA A 70 9.71 9.70 8.49
CA ALA A 70 10.08 11.06 8.91
C ALA A 70 11.42 11.61 8.34
N GLY A 71 11.90 11.07 7.21
CA GLY A 71 13.08 11.53 6.47
C GLY A 71 12.85 11.60 4.95
N ALA A 72 11.60 11.56 4.48
CA ALA A 72 11.25 11.80 3.07
C ALA A 72 11.02 13.31 2.75
N GLU A 73 11.37 14.20 3.69
CA GLU A 73 11.55 15.61 3.36
C GLU A 73 12.78 15.72 2.47
N GLN A 74 12.51 16.06 1.22
CA GLN A 74 13.47 16.46 0.20
C GLN A 74 14.61 17.26 0.84
N GLU A 75 15.82 16.71 0.79
CA GLU A 75 17.08 17.47 0.83
C GLU A 75 17.09 18.42 -0.40
N ALA A 76 16.23 19.42 -0.38
CA ALA A 76 16.38 20.63 -1.15
C ALA A 76 17.44 21.47 -0.43
N PHE A 77 18.67 20.94 -0.35
CA PHE A 77 19.82 21.78 -0.08
C PHE A 77 19.95 22.71 -1.28
N SER A 78 19.33 23.88 -1.11
CA SER A 78 19.48 25.07 -1.92
C SER A 78 20.94 25.24 -2.31
N ASN A 79 21.28 24.89 -3.54
CA ASN A 79 22.55 25.26 -4.12
C ASN A 79 22.33 26.57 -4.86
N THR A 80 22.68 27.67 -4.18
CA THR A 80 22.80 29.00 -4.81
C THR A 80 23.98 29.73 -4.19
N PRO A 81 24.66 30.57 -4.96
CA PRO A 81 25.52 30.27 -6.11
C PRO A 81 27.02 30.23 -5.74
#